data_AF-A0A2W5X7R8-F1
#
_entry.id   AF-A0A2W5X7R8-F1
#
_cell.length_a   1.000
_cell.length_b   1.000
_cell.length_c   1.000
_cell.angle_alpha   90.00
_cell.angle_beta   90.00
_cell.angle_gamma   90.00
#
_symmetry.space_group_name_H-M   'P 1'
#
loop_
_entity.id
_entity.type
_entity.pdbx_description
1 polymer ?
#
loop_
_entity_poly.entity_id
_entity_poly.type
_entity_poly.pdbx_seq_one_letter_code
_entity_poly.pdbx_strand_id
1 'polypeptide(L)'
;MPSQEIDIRYVAKLARIALTDEEVEVFGRQLGDLLGHVEALSELDTASIAATAQVVESRNVEREDVVSGCLERERVLEMAPQAQGVYFRVPRIIAEET
;
A
#
# COMPACT_ATOMS: atom_id res chain seq x y z
N MET A 1 -22.17 6.75 6.01
CA MET A 1 -21.32 7.96 6.21
C MET A 1 -21.63 8.96 5.10
N PRO A 2 -22.36 10.06 5.33
CA PRO A 2 -22.79 10.91 4.23
C PRO A 2 -21.68 11.90 3.82
N SER A 3 -21.41 11.96 2.51
CA SER A 3 -20.96 13.14 1.77
C SER A 3 -19.60 13.80 2.10
N GLN A 4 -18.51 13.05 2.04
CA GLN A 4 -17.28 13.63 1.47
C GLN A 4 -16.97 12.84 0.21
N GLU A 5 -17.09 13.50 -0.93
CA GLU A 5 -16.61 12.99 -2.21
C GLU A 5 -15.13 12.61 -2.01
N ILE A 6 -14.80 11.34 -2.21
CA ILE A 6 -13.43 10.87 -2.03
C ILE A 6 -12.59 11.51 -3.11
N ASP A 7 -11.58 12.28 -2.71
CA ASP A 7 -10.60 12.81 -3.63
C ASP A 7 -9.75 11.65 -4.17
N ILE A 8 -10.11 11.20 -5.37
CA ILE A 8 -9.43 10.11 -6.08
C ILE A 8 -7.97 10.46 -6.35
N ARG A 9 -7.64 11.74 -6.60
CA ARG A 9 -6.25 12.15 -6.80
C ARG A 9 -5.45 12.06 -5.52
N TYR A 10 -6.05 12.41 -4.39
CA TYR A 10 -5.41 12.24 -3.08
C TYR A 10 -5.12 10.77 -2.79
N VAL A 11 -6.10 9.88 -2.98
CA VAL A 11 -5.92 8.44 -2.78
C VAL A 11 -4.87 7.86 -3.73
N ALA A 12 -4.89 8.24 -5.01
CA ALA A 12 -3.90 7.82 -5.99
C ALA A 12 -2.48 8.28 -5.62
N LYS A 13 -2.34 9.50 -5.08
CA LYS A 13 -1.06 10.03 -4.58
C LYS A 13 -0.52 9.19 -3.42
N LEU A 14 -1.37 8.77 -2.48
CA LEU A 14 -0.98 7.88 -1.38
C LEU A 14 -0.50 6.52 -1.89
N ALA A 15 -1.16 5.98 -2.91
CA ALA A 15 -0.82 4.70 -3.53
C ALA A 15 0.33 4.77 -4.56
N ARG A 16 0.86 5.97 -4.86
CA ARG A 16 1.87 6.22 -5.91
C ARG A 16 1.40 5.79 -7.31
N ILE A 17 0.11 5.97 -7.60
CA ILE A 17 -0.49 5.70 -8.91
C ILE A 17 -0.70 7.03 -9.63
N ALA A 18 -0.13 7.16 -10.82
CA ALA A 18 -0.43 8.28 -11.71
C ALA A 18 -1.70 7.95 -12.50
N LEU A 19 -2.70 8.84 -12.45
CA LEU A 19 -3.98 8.68 -13.15
C LEU A 19 -4.18 9.82 -14.13
N THR A 20 -4.79 9.52 -15.27
CA THR A 20 -5.31 10.56 -16.17
C THR A 20 -6.62 11.13 -15.66
N ASP A 21 -7.07 12.24 -16.24
CA ASP A 21 -8.32 12.89 -15.85
C ASP A 21 -9.53 11.99 -16.13
N GLU A 22 -9.50 11.25 -17.24
CA GLU A 22 -10.54 10.28 -17.60
C GLU A 22 -10.59 9.11 -16.60
N GLU A 23 -9.42 8.62 -16.18
CA GLU A 23 -9.31 7.55 -15.19
C GLU A 23 -9.82 8.00 -13.82
N VAL A 24 -9.56 9.25 -13.43
CA VAL A 24 -10.10 9.83 -12.19
C VAL A 24 -11.63 9.80 -12.19
N GLU A 25 -12.28 10.17 -13.29
CA GLU A 25 -13.74 10.13 -13.38
C GLU A 25 -14.30 8.70 -13.34
N VAL A 26 -13.66 7.77 -14.06
CA VAL A 26 -14.10 6.37 -14.10
C VAL A 26 -13.94 5.72 -12.73
N PHE A 27 -12.75 5.83 -12.12
CA PHE A 27 -12.47 5.21 -10.83
C PHE A 27 -13.22 5.89 -9.69
N GLY A 28 -13.52 7.18 -9.79
CA GLY A 28 -14.41 7.87 -8.85
C GLY A 28 -15.79 7.21 -8.75
N ARG A 29 -16.43 6.96 -9.89
CA ARG A 29 -17.73 6.29 -9.92
C ARG A 29 -17.65 4.85 -9.39
N GLN A 30 -16.67 4.08 -9.87
CA GLN A 30 -16.50 2.68 -9.46
C GLN A 30 -16.20 2.52 -7.97
N LEU A 31 -15.37 3.41 -7.40
CA LEU A 31 -15.07 3.40 -5.98
C LEU A 31 -16.30 3.79 -5.16
N GLY A 32 -17.09 4.75 -5.63
CA GLY A 32 -18.38 5.11 -5.03
C GLY A 32 -19.34 3.92 -4.96
N ASP A 33 -19.51 3.20 -6.08
CA ASP A 33 -20.37 2.01 -6.14
C ASP A 33 -19.87 0.91 -5.18
N LEU A 34 -18.55 0.67 -5.13
CA LEU A 34 -17.95 -0.30 -4.23
C LEU A 34 -18.18 0.05 -2.77
N LEU A 35 -18.01 1.32 -2.38
CA LEU A 35 -18.23 1.77 -1.01
C LEU A 35 -19.70 1.70 -0.61
N GLY A 36 -20.61 2.00 -1.54
CA GLY A 36 -22.03 1.76 -1.35
C GLY A 36 -22.33 0.29 -1.07
N HIS A 37 -21.65 -0.64 -1.75
CA HIS A 37 -21.78 -2.06 -1.46
C HIS A 37 -21.21 -2.44 -0.07
N VAL A 38 -20.06 -1.87 0.32
CA VAL A 38 -19.45 -2.11 1.64
C VAL A 38 -20.32 -1.57 2.79
N GLU A 39 -21.13 -0.54 2.55
CA GLU A 39 -22.01 0.04 3.58
C GLU A 39 -23.02 -0.99 4.15
N ALA A 40 -23.35 -2.04 3.40
CA ALA A 40 -24.17 -3.17 3.87
C ALA A 40 -23.60 -3.86 5.13
N LEU A 41 -22.28 -3.81 5.34
CA LEU A 41 -21.65 -4.34 6.55
C LEU A 41 -22.03 -3.56 7.82
N SER A 42 -22.48 -2.31 7.68
CA SER A 42 -22.91 -1.45 8.81
C SER A 42 -24.23 -1.92 9.45
N GLU A 43 -24.96 -2.81 8.78
CA GLU A 43 -26.21 -3.40 9.30
C GLU A 43 -25.96 -4.42 10.42
N LEU A 44 -24.71 -4.89 10.56
CA LEU A 44 -24.32 -5.91 11.53
C LEU A 44 -23.80 -5.26 12.83
N ASP A 45 -24.35 -5.69 13.98
CA ASP A 45 -23.82 -5.28 15.29
C ASP A 45 -22.51 -6.02 15.60
N THR A 46 -21.43 -5.26 15.68
CA THR A 46 -20.09 -5.75 16.00
C THR A 46 -19.53 -5.16 17.30
N ALA A 47 -20.35 -4.43 18.09
CA ALA A 47 -19.89 -3.68 19.26
C ALA A 47 -19.24 -4.58 20.34
N SER A 48 -19.62 -5.85 20.40
CA SER A 48 -19.10 -6.84 21.36
C SER A 48 -18.06 -7.79 20.77
N ILE A 49 -17.69 -7.64 19.49
CA ILE A 49 -16.80 -8.55 18.78
C ILE A 49 -15.43 -7.89 18.59
N ALA A 50 -14.38 -8.56 19.07
CA ALA A 50 -13.01 -8.09 18.84
C ALA A 50 -12.62 -8.23 17.36
N ALA A 51 -11.91 -7.23 16.81
CA ALA A 51 -11.41 -7.29 15.45
C ALA A 51 -10.44 -8.47 15.27
N THR A 52 -10.67 -9.27 14.23
CA THR A 52 -9.81 -10.42 13.91
C THR A 52 -8.70 -9.99 12.96
N ALA A 53 -7.48 -9.81 13.48
CA ALA A 53 -6.31 -9.45 12.66
C ALA A 53 -5.58 -10.67 12.08
N GLN A 54 -5.57 -11.80 12.80
CA GLN A 54 -4.90 -13.02 12.40
C GLN A 54 -5.75 -14.23 12.82
N VAL A 55 -5.95 -15.18 11.91
CA VAL A 55 -6.81 -16.36 12.13
C VAL A 55 -6.08 -17.43 12.94
N VAL A 56 -4.77 -17.59 12.71
CA VAL A 56 -3.94 -18.55 13.45
C VAL A 56 -3.27 -17.84 14.60
N GLU A 57 -3.45 -18.35 15.82
CA GLU A 57 -2.78 -17.77 16.98
C GLU A 57 -1.26 -17.83 16.81
N SER A 58 -0.61 -16.68 16.96
CA SER A 58 0.84 -16.54 16.97
C SER A 58 1.22 -15.65 18.14
N ARG A 59 2.24 -16.07 18.89
CA ARG A 59 2.74 -15.32 20.04
C ARG A 59 4.26 -15.39 20.01
N ASN A 60 4.92 -14.25 20.16
CA ASN A 60 6.36 -14.13 20.35
C ASN A 60 7.17 -14.99 19.36
N VAL A 61 6.86 -14.87 18.06
CA VAL A 61 7.63 -15.54 17.01
C VAL A 61 8.94 -14.77 16.84
N GLU A 62 9.96 -15.26 17.50
CA GLU A 62 11.28 -14.67 17.55
C GLU A 62 12.25 -15.42 16.64
N ARG A 63 13.32 -14.72 16.24
CA ARG A 63 14.46 -15.28 15.52
C ARG A 63 15.68 -15.08 16.42
N GLU A 64 16.45 -16.13 16.61
CA GLU A 64 17.75 -16.07 17.30
C GLU A 64 18.64 -14.98 16.70
N ASP A 65 19.36 -14.25 17.56
CA ASP A 65 20.28 -13.20 17.13
C ASP A 65 21.62 -13.77 16.65
N VAL A 66 21.56 -14.52 15.56
CA VAL A 66 22.71 -15.14 14.90
C VAL A 66 22.87 -14.56 13.51
N VAL A 67 24.11 -14.25 13.13
CA VAL A 67 24.46 -13.77 11.79
C VAL A 67 24.27 -14.89 10.78
N SER A 68 23.50 -14.63 9.72
CA SER A 68 23.37 -15.50 8.55
C SER A 68 24.06 -14.86 7.34
N GLY A 69 24.34 -15.67 6.32
CA GLY A 69 24.89 -15.17 5.05
C GLY A 69 23.92 -14.18 4.38
N CYS A 70 24.46 -13.08 3.85
CA CYS A 70 23.71 -12.17 3.00
C CYS A 70 23.62 -12.72 1.56
N LEU A 71 22.67 -12.20 0.78
CA LEU A 71 22.62 -12.48 -0.65
C LEU A 71 23.86 -11.89 -1.35
N GLU A 72 24.36 -12.61 -2.37
CA GLU A 72 25.45 -12.12 -3.24
C GLU A 72 25.01 -10.82 -3.93
N ARG A 73 25.83 -9.78 -3.81
CA ARG A 73 25.46 -8.43 -4.26
C ARG A 73 25.19 -8.38 -5.75
N GLU A 74 26.05 -9.03 -6.53
CA GLU A 74 25.97 -9.10 -7.98
C GLU A 74 24.64 -9.73 -8.39
N ARG A 75 24.24 -10.82 -7.71
CA ARG A 75 22.97 -11.50 -7.96
C ARG A 75 21.75 -10.62 -7.66
N VAL A 76 21.83 -9.80 -6.61
CA VAL A 76 20.75 -8.86 -6.26
C VAL A 76 20.65 -7.74 -7.31
N LEU A 77 21.80 -7.19 -7.73
CA LEU A 77 21.84 -6.07 -8.68
C LEU A 77 21.47 -6.50 -10.11
N GLU A 78 21.62 -7.78 -10.47
CA GLU A 78 21.11 -8.33 -11.75
C GLU A 78 19.60 -8.10 -11.95
N MET A 79 18.83 -8.04 -10.85
CA MET A 79 17.38 -7.81 -10.89
C MET A 79 17.00 -6.33 -10.77
N ALA A 80 17.99 -5.43 -10.59
CA ALA A 80 17.74 -4.01 -10.46
C ALA A 80 17.32 -3.39 -11.81
N PRO A 81 16.27 -2.54 -11.85
CA PRO A 81 15.93 -1.79 -13.07
C PRO A 81 17.10 -0.93 -13.58
N GLN A 82 17.87 -0.34 -12.66
CA GLN A 82 19.11 0.38 -12.95
C GLN A 82 20.10 0.21 -11.81
N ALA A 83 21.35 -0.11 -12.15
CA ALA A 83 22.46 -0.18 -11.22
C ALA A 83 23.57 0.80 -11.61
N GLN A 84 24.33 1.26 -10.62
CA GLN A 84 25.55 2.06 -10.82
C GLN A 84 26.64 1.55 -9.89
N GLY A 85 27.59 0.79 -10.44
CA GLY A 85 28.59 0.09 -9.63
C GLY A 85 27.90 -0.86 -8.64
N VAL A 86 28.12 -0.64 -7.35
CA VAL A 86 27.56 -1.43 -6.25
C VAL A 86 26.22 -0.90 -5.70
N TYR A 87 25.61 0.07 -6.37
CA TYR A 87 24.41 0.78 -5.90
C TYR A 87 23.21 0.60 -6.85
N PHE A 88 22.00 0.66 -6.29
CA PHE A 88 20.78 0.91 -7.06
C PHE A 88 20.75 2.36 -7.51
N ARG A 89 20.50 2.57 -8.81
CA ARG A 89 20.40 3.91 -9.36
C ARG A 89 18.94 4.35 -9.39
N VAL A 90 18.65 5.48 -8.77
CA VAL A 90 17.32 6.11 -8.74
C VAL A 90 17.45 7.60 -9.10
N PRO A 91 16.37 8.24 -9.57
CA PRO A 91 16.35 9.70 -9.69
C PRO A 91 16.69 10.35 -8.35
N ARG A 92 17.41 11.47 -8.40
CA ARG A 92 17.77 12.23 -7.20
C ARG A 92 16.49 12.66 -6.48
N ILE A 93 16.38 12.34 -5.20
CA ILE A 93 15.32 12.86 -4.33
C ILE A 93 15.62 14.33 -4.09
N ILE A 94 14.79 15.20 -4.64
CA ILE A 94 14.77 16.64 -4.37
C ILE A 94 13.49 16.85 -3.55
N ALA A 95 13.58 17.48 -2.38
CA ALA A 95 12.38 17.88 -1.66
C ALA A 95 11.66 18.93 -2.51
N GLU A 96 10.38 18.72 -2.81
CA GLU A 96 9.54 19.80 -3.34
C GLU A 96 9.50 20.90 -2.27
N GLU A 97 9.90 22.13 -2.64
CA GLU A 97 9.54 23.32 -1.86
C GLU A 97 8.01 23.42 -1.91
N THR A 98 7.39 23.34 -0.74
CA THR A 98 5.94 23.47 -0.53
C THR A 98 5.42 24.80 -1.04
#